data_AF-A0A352B356-F1
#
_entry.id   AF-A0A352B356-F1
#
_cell.length_a   1.000
_cell.length_b   1.000
_cell.length_c   1.000
_cell.angle_alpha   90.00
_cell.angle_beta   90.00
_cell.angle_gamma   90.00
#
_symmetry.space_group_name_H-M   'P 1'
#
loop_
_entity.id
_entity.type
_entity.pdbx_description
1 polymer ?
#
loop_
_entity_poly.entity_id
_entity_poly.type
_entity_poly.pdbx_seq_one_letter_code
_entity_poly.pdbx_strand_id
1 'polypeptide(L)' 'PTRTLVGLVIAATEEGEPTAGDKLIHEGKEVGWLTQVVNSPTLGRPLALGYVKR' A
#
# COMPACT_ATOMS: atom_id res chain seq x y z
N PRO A 1 16.85 -3.90 11.03
CA PRO A 1 15.64 -4.53 10.48
C PRO A 1 15.58 -4.39 8.95
N THR A 2 15.82 -5.48 8.23
CA THR A 2 15.73 -5.52 6.78
C THR A 2 14.26 -5.36 6.36
N ARG A 3 14.00 -4.40 5.47
CA ARG A 3 12.68 -4.16 4.86
C ARG A 3 12.73 -4.52 3.39
N THR A 4 11.61 -4.93 2.83
CA THR A 4 11.48 -5.25 1.40
C THR A 4 10.48 -4.30 0.76
N LEU A 5 10.83 -3.75 -0.40
CA LEU A 5 9.91 -2.99 -1.23
C LEU A 5 9.03 -3.97 -2.01
N VAL A 6 7.72 -3.80 -1.93
CA VAL A 6 6.74 -4.66 -2.61
C VAL A 6 5.74 -3.84 -3.40
N GLY A 7 5.17 -4.44 -4.44
CA GLY A 7 4.00 -3.93 -5.14
C GLY A 7 2.71 -4.41 -4.48
N LEU A 8 1.72 -3.53 -4.42
CA LEU A 8 0.42 -3.76 -3.79
C LEU A 8 -0.68 -3.39 -4.78
N VAL A 9 -1.74 -4.20 -4.82
CA VAL A 9 -2.98 -3.88 -5.50
C VAL A 9 -3.98 -3.47 -4.44
N ILE A 10 -4.52 -2.26 -4.56
CA ILE A 10 -5.45 -1.72 -3.57
C ILE A 10 -6.87 -2.14 -3.96
N ALA A 11 -7.58 -2.73 -3.00
CA ALA A 11 -9.01 -3.01 -3.14
C ALA A 11 -9.81 -1.69 -3.06
N ALA A 12 -10.96 -1.63 -3.71
CA ALA A 12 -11.85 -0.48 -3.54
C ALA A 12 -12.30 -0.37 -2.08
N THR A 13 -12.19 0.82 -1.51
CA THR A 13 -12.62 1.13 -0.15
C THR A 13 -13.64 2.26 -0.18
N GLU A 14 -14.55 2.30 0.79
CA GLU A 14 -15.49 3.43 0.97
C GLU A 14 -14.80 4.64 1.62
N GLU A 15 -13.61 4.43 2.21
CA GLU A 15 -12.87 5.40 3.03
C GLU A 15 -11.92 6.30 2.20
N GLY A 16 -11.91 6.15 0.88
CA GLY A 16 -11.06 6.93 -0.04
C GLY A 16 -9.77 6.22 -0.44
N GLU A 17 -9.07 6.79 -1.42
CA GLU A 17 -7.83 6.23 -1.94
C GLU A 17 -6.66 6.46 -0.95
N PRO A 18 -5.83 5.44 -0.69
CA PRO A 18 -4.67 5.60 0.18
C PRO A 18 -3.63 6.52 -0.48
N THR A 19 -2.75 7.08 0.35
CA THR A 19 -1.71 8.02 -0.07
C THR A 19 -0.33 7.55 0.40
N ALA A 20 0.73 8.16 -0.17
CA ALA A 20 2.08 7.89 0.28
C ALA A 20 2.25 8.30 1.75
N GLY A 21 2.84 7.44 2.56
CA GLY A 21 2.99 7.60 4.01
C GLY A 21 1.97 6.81 4.82
N ASP A 22 0.88 6.35 4.22
CA ASP A 22 -0.12 5.54 4.93
C ASP A 22 0.47 4.22 5.43
N LYS A 23 0.00 3.80 6.60
CA LYS A 23 0.52 2.63 7.31
C LYS A 23 -0.04 1.34 6.72
N LEU A 24 0.83 0.35 6.56
CA LEU A 24 0.43 -1.01 6.28
C LEU A 24 0.16 -1.74 7.60
N ILE A 25 -1.07 -2.20 7.77
CA ILE A 25 -1.52 -2.95 8.94
C ILE A 25 -1.78 -4.40 8.54
N HIS A 26 -1.22 -5.34 9.29
CA HIS A 26 -1.50 -6.77 9.17
C HIS A 26 -1.78 -7.33 10.56
N GLU A 27 -2.95 -7.97 10.73
CA GLU A 27 -3.41 -8.51 12.03
C GLU A 27 -3.33 -7.48 13.18
N GLY A 28 -3.72 -6.23 12.89
CA GLY A 28 -3.69 -5.13 13.86
C GLY A 28 -2.31 -4.56 14.17
N LYS A 29 -1.24 -5.04 13.51
CA LYS A 29 0.14 -4.56 13.70
C LYS A 29 0.64 -3.76 12.52
N GLU A 30 1.36 -2.68 12.80
CA GLU A 30 2.04 -1.89 11.78
C GLU A 30 3.27 -2.63 11.23
N VAL A 31 3.14 -3.10 10.00
CA VAL A 31 4.17 -3.87 9.29
C VAL A 31 4.94 -3.03 8.29
N GLY A 32 4.51 -1.80 8.00
CA GLY A 32 5.13 -1.01 6.93
C GLY A 32 4.42 0.30 6.63
N TRP A 33 4.79 0.90 5.51
CA TRP A 33 4.11 2.09 4.97
C TRP A 33 4.18 2.12 3.44
N LEU A 34 3.23 2.84 2.84
CA LEU A 34 3.19 3.11 1.41
C LEU A 34 4.21 4.19 1.03
N THR A 35 4.94 3.99 -0.05
CA THR A 35 5.89 4.98 -0.59
C THR A 35 5.30 5.75 -1.76
N GLN A 36 4.45 5.11 -2.58
CA GLN A 36 3.77 5.72 -3.71
C GLN A 36 2.43 5.04 -3.94
N VAL A 37 1.45 5.80 -4.41
CA VAL A 37 0.14 5.32 -4.86
C VAL A 37 -0.16 5.97 -6.22
N VAL A 38 -0.64 5.16 -7.16
CA VAL A 38 -1.00 5.62 -8.51
C VAL A 38 -2.29 4.92 -8.96
N ASN A 39 -3.15 5.66 -9.66
CA ASN A 39 -4.33 5.08 -10.29
C ASN A 39 -3.93 4.43 -11.61
N SER A 40 -4.17 3.12 -11.75
CA SER A 40 -3.86 2.36 -12.97
C SER A 40 -5.07 2.35 -13.90
N PRO A 41 -5.01 3.01 -15.08
CA PRO A 41 -6.10 2.98 -16.04
C PRO A 41 -6.37 1.58 -16.57
N THR A 42 -5.31 0.79 -16.79
CA THR A 42 -5.40 -0.57 -17.32
C THR A 42 -6.08 -1.54 -16.37
N LEU A 43 -5.88 -1.37 -15.05
CA LEU A 43 -6.46 -2.25 -14.02
C LEU A 43 -7.74 -1.69 -13.39
N GLY A 44 -8.08 -0.44 -13.70
CA GLY A 44 -9.24 0.27 -13.15
C GLY A 44 -9.20 0.44 -11.63
N ARG A 45 -8.01 0.41 -11.01
CA ARG A 45 -7.85 0.48 -9.56
C ARG A 45 -6.48 1.03 -9.14
N PRO A 46 -6.32 1.51 -7.90
CA PRO A 46 -5.03 1.99 -7.43
C PRO A 46 -4.01 0.87 -7.27
N LEU A 47 -2.78 1.17 -7.64
CA LEU A 47 -1.58 0.39 -7.33
C LEU A 47 -0.72 1.18 -6.37
N ALA A 48 0.01 0.47 -5.50
CA ALA A 48 0.93 1.10 -4.58
C ALA A 48 2.26 0.35 -4.51
N LEU A 49 3.29 1.10 -4.08
CA LEU A 49 4.54 0.56 -3.60
C LEU A 49 4.63 0.80 -2.09
N GLY A 50 5.26 -0.12 -1.36
CA GLY A 50 5.44 0.04 0.08
C GLY A 50 6.57 -0.79 0.65
N TYR A 51 7.15 -0.32 1.75
CA TYR A 51 8.13 -1.08 2.52
C TYR A 51 7.44 -1.91 3.58
N VAL A 52 7.72 -3.21 3.61
CA VAL A 52 7.19 -4.14 4.62
C VAL A 52 8.35 -4.70 5.44
N LYS A 53 8.14 -4.87 6.75
CA LYS A 53 9.03 -5.61 7.65
C LYS A 53 8.94 -7.10 7.30
N ARG A 54 10.09 -7.78 7.36
CA ARG A 54 10.15 -9.25 7.26
C ARG A 54 9.59 -9.90 8.52
#